data_AF-A0A132HAF5-F1
#
_entry.id   AF-A0A132HAF5-F1
#
_cell.length_a   1.000
_cell.length_b   1.000
_cell.length_c   1.000
_cell.angle_alpha   90.00
_cell.angle_beta   90.00
_cell.angle_gamma   90.00
#
_symmetry.space_group_name_H-M   'P 1'
#
loop_
_entity.id
_entity.type
_entity.pdbx_description
1 polymer ?
#
loop_
_entity_poly.entity_id
_entity_poly.type
_entity_poly.pdbx_seq_one_letter_code
_entity_poly.pdbx_strand_id
1 'polypeptide(L)'
;MVDEYLGFVRFMIIEEAEEETRNYITTNYAQILDEERSKNAVVQLDKNGNVIRDFYSFNEICQAFNVPRADNVRNVLNDKQKSAYGYFWKYSMEAKDGLPLPRLRASEWHW
;
A
#
# COMPACT_ATOMS: atom_id res chain seq x y z
N MET A 1 25.08 -33.53 30.75
CA MET A 1 24.45 -34.61 29.96
C MET A 1 23.02 -34.25 29.55
N VAL A 2 22.11 -33.92 30.48
CA VAL A 2 20.74 -33.48 30.13
C VAL A 2 20.72 -32.10 29.47
N ASP A 3 21.48 -31.13 29.99
CA ASP A 3 21.55 -29.76 29.43
C ASP A 3 22.14 -29.73 28.01
N GLU A 4 23.08 -30.62 27.73
CA GLU A 4 23.69 -30.77 26.40
C GLU A 4 22.68 -31.35 25.40
N TYR A 5 21.90 -32.35 25.82
CA TYR A 5 20.83 -32.93 25.00
C TYR A 5 19.69 -31.92 24.75
N LEU A 6 19.31 -31.15 25.77
CA LEU A 6 18.35 -30.04 25.63
C LEU A 6 18.85 -28.97 24.66
N GLY A 7 20.15 -28.64 24.70
CA GLY A 7 20.77 -27.72 23.74
C GLY A 7 20.66 -28.21 22.30
N PHE A 8 20.93 -29.49 22.07
CA PHE A 8 20.83 -30.10 20.74
C PHE A 8 19.39 -30.18 20.22
N VAL A 9 18.43 -30.58 21.07
CA VAL A 9 17.00 -30.62 20.69
C VAL A 9 16.49 -29.21 20.38
N ARG A 10 16.86 -28.21 21.20
CA ARG A 10 16.52 -26.81 20.94
C ARG A 10 17.10 -26.32 19.61
N PHE A 11 18.33 -26.69 19.29
CA PHE A 11 18.96 -26.36 18.01
C PHE A 11 18.19 -26.95 16.82
N MET A 12 17.87 -28.25 16.86
CA MET A 12 17.12 -28.90 15.77
C MET A 12 15.75 -28.24 15.53
N ILE A 13 15.02 -27.93 16.61
CA ILE A 13 13.71 -27.26 16.51
C ILE A 13 13.86 -25.86 15.88
N ILE A 14 14.93 -25.13 16.22
CA ILE A 14 15.17 -23.79 15.66
C ILE A 14 15.51 -23.89 14.17
N GLU A 15 16.40 -24.79 13.77
CA GLU A 15 16.78 -24.97 12.37
C GLU A 15 15.58 -25.38 11.49
N GLU A 16 14.74 -26.28 11.98
CA GLU A 16 13.51 -26.68 11.29
C GLU A 16 12.57 -25.47 11.10
N ALA A 17 12.34 -24.68 12.16
CA ALA A 17 11.51 -23.48 12.08
C ALA A 17 12.10 -22.39 11.17
N GLU A 18 13.43 -22.22 11.14
CA GLU A 18 14.11 -21.28 10.25
C GLU A 18 13.99 -21.70 8.78
N GLU A 19 14.10 -23.00 8.50
CA GLU A 19 13.98 -23.55 7.15
C GLU A 19 12.54 -23.45 6.63
N GLU A 20 11.54 -23.73 7.46
CA GLU A 20 10.13 -23.50 7.13
C GLU A 20 9.87 -22.03 6.79
N THR A 21 10.38 -21.12 7.62
CA THR A 21 10.24 -19.67 7.41
C THR A 21 10.91 -19.23 6.10
N ARG A 22 12.13 -19.71 5.85
CA ARG A 22 12.88 -19.45 4.61
C ARG A 22 12.09 -19.92 3.39
N ASN A 23 11.56 -21.14 3.43
CA ASN A 23 10.80 -21.71 2.33
C ASN A 23 9.51 -20.93 2.08
N TYR A 24 8.81 -20.51 3.14
CA TYR A 24 7.63 -19.67 3.02
C TYR A 24 7.95 -18.33 2.36
N ILE A 25 8.96 -17.60 2.86
CA ILE A 25 9.35 -16.30 2.31
C ILE A 25 9.77 -16.45 0.85
N THR A 26 10.58 -17.46 0.54
CA THR A 26 11.08 -17.70 -0.82
C THR A 26 9.95 -18.00 -1.79
N THR A 27 9.00 -18.85 -1.38
CA THR A 27 7.87 -19.26 -2.21
C THR A 27 6.87 -18.12 -2.45
N ASN A 28 6.70 -17.23 -1.46
CA ASN A 28 5.70 -16.16 -1.51
C ASN A 28 6.30 -14.76 -1.74
N TYR A 29 7.59 -14.68 -2.08
CA TYR A 29 8.35 -13.42 -2.11
C TYR A 29 7.66 -12.31 -2.92
N ALA A 30 7.17 -12.63 -4.11
CA ALA A 30 6.51 -11.65 -4.98
C ALA A 30 5.23 -11.07 -4.36
N GLN A 31 4.41 -11.92 -3.72
CA GLN A 31 3.18 -11.50 -3.06
C GLN A 31 3.49 -10.65 -1.81
N ILE A 32 4.43 -11.09 -0.98
CA ILE A 32 4.87 -10.34 0.21
C ILE A 32 5.36 -8.94 -0.19
N LEU A 33 6.16 -8.85 -1.25
CA LEU A 33 6.63 -7.57 -1.77
C LEU A 33 5.51 -6.68 -2.30
N ASP A 34 4.54 -7.24 -3.00
CA ASP A 34 3.40 -6.47 -3.54
C ASP A 34 2.51 -5.94 -2.41
N GLU A 35 2.22 -6.79 -1.42
CA GLU A 35 1.47 -6.40 -0.22
C GLU A 35 2.17 -5.26 0.53
N GLU A 36 3.49 -5.36 0.77
CA GLU A 36 4.28 -4.28 1.39
C GLU A 36 4.25 -3.00 0.57
N ARG A 37 4.40 -3.10 -0.75
CA ARG A 37 4.37 -1.94 -1.65
C ARG A 37 3.01 -1.26 -1.67
N SER A 38 1.93 -2.05 -1.57
CA SER A 38 0.55 -1.57 -1.62
C SER A 38 0.14 -0.78 -0.37
N LYS A 39 0.85 -0.94 0.76
CA LYS A 39 0.52 -0.25 2.03
C LYS A 39 0.44 1.26 1.91
N ASN A 40 1.35 1.86 1.14
CA ASN A 40 1.41 3.31 0.91
C ASN A 40 1.05 3.69 -0.53
N ALA A 41 0.46 2.76 -1.29
CA ALA A 41 0.04 3.04 -2.65
C ALA A 41 -1.05 4.11 -2.66
N VAL A 42 -1.06 4.89 -3.72
CA VAL A 42 -2.05 5.92 -4.00
C VAL A 42 -2.84 5.49 -5.22
N VAL A 43 -4.16 5.57 -5.14
CA VAL A 43 -5.06 5.23 -6.24
C VAL A 43 -5.56 6.49 -6.93
N GLN A 44 -5.57 6.44 -8.26
CA GLN A 44 -6.21 7.41 -9.12
C GLN A 44 -7.66 6.98 -9.36
N LEU A 45 -8.60 7.86 -9.10
CA LEU A 45 -10.03 7.61 -9.19
C LEU A 45 -10.68 8.46 -10.29
N ASP A 46 -11.68 7.90 -10.96
CA ASP A 46 -12.57 8.66 -11.85
C ASP A 46 -13.57 9.52 -11.05
N LYS A 47 -14.41 10.28 -11.76
CA LYS A 47 -15.45 11.13 -11.16
C LYS A 47 -16.54 10.38 -10.39
N ASN A 48 -16.68 9.09 -10.62
CA ASN A 48 -17.64 8.22 -9.95
C ASN A 48 -17.00 7.47 -8.76
N GLY A 49 -15.71 7.69 -8.50
CA GLY A 49 -14.96 7.00 -7.45
C GLY A 49 -14.42 5.62 -7.87
N ASN A 50 -14.47 5.26 -9.15
CA ASN A 50 -13.88 4.00 -9.62
C ASN A 50 -12.36 4.12 -9.69
N VAL A 51 -11.65 3.07 -9.26
CA VAL A 51 -10.19 2.99 -9.40
C VAL A 51 -9.81 2.84 -10.86
N ILE A 52 -8.98 3.76 -11.34
CA ILE A 52 -8.38 3.73 -12.69
C ILE A 52 -7.01 3.06 -12.64
N ARG A 53 -6.19 3.43 -11.64
CA ARG A 53 -4.78 3.01 -11.56
C ARG A 53 -4.22 3.15 -10.15
N ASP A 54 -3.32 2.23 -9.81
CA ASP A 54 -2.51 2.28 -8.60
C ASP A 54 -1.12 2.86 -8.89
N PHE A 55 -0.61 3.64 -7.94
CA PHE A 55 0.73 4.22 -7.96
C PHE A 55 1.44 3.88 -6.67
N TYR A 56 2.63 3.32 -6.78
CA TYR A 56 3.42 2.86 -5.63
C TYR A 56 4.48 3.87 -5.20
N SER A 57 4.62 4.97 -5.94
CA SER A 57 5.43 6.12 -5.53
C SER A 57 4.97 7.41 -6.20
N PHE A 58 5.28 8.56 -5.58
CA PHE A 58 5.06 9.87 -6.21
C PHE A 58 5.91 10.07 -7.47
N ASN A 59 7.05 9.38 -7.61
CA ASN A 59 7.86 9.43 -8.82
C ASN A 59 7.14 8.79 -10.02
N GLU A 60 6.40 7.69 -9.79
CA GLU A 60 5.56 7.09 -10.84
C GLU A 60 4.47 8.04 -11.31
N ILE A 61 3.86 8.79 -10.39
CA ILE A 61 2.89 9.85 -10.73
C ILE A 61 3.57 10.95 -11.55
N CYS A 62 4.74 11.43 -11.12
CA CYS A 62 5.50 12.43 -11.87
C CYS A 62 5.78 11.99 -13.31
N GLN A 63 6.19 10.74 -13.51
CA GLN A 63 6.44 10.17 -14.83
C GLN A 63 5.15 10.03 -15.65
N ALA A 64 4.08 9.49 -15.07
CA ALA A 64 2.82 9.26 -15.76
C ALA A 64 2.13 10.55 -16.22
N PHE A 65 2.26 11.63 -15.46
CA PHE A 65 1.67 12.94 -15.75
C PHE A 65 2.66 13.92 -16.36
N ASN A 66 3.91 13.49 -16.60
CA ASN A 66 5.00 14.33 -17.11
C ASN A 66 5.16 15.65 -16.33
N VAL A 67 5.22 15.55 -15.00
CA VAL A 67 5.40 16.67 -14.08
C VAL A 67 6.65 16.49 -13.23
N PRO A 68 7.35 17.58 -12.86
CA PRO A 68 8.55 17.47 -12.03
C PRO A 68 8.24 17.11 -10.57
N ARG A 69 7.04 17.44 -10.10
CA ARG A 69 6.56 17.19 -8.73
C ARG A 69 5.07 16.90 -8.72
N ALA A 70 4.65 16.03 -7.80
CA ALA A 70 3.27 15.62 -7.60
C ALA A 70 2.64 16.27 -6.35
N ASP A 71 3.00 17.53 -6.05
CA ASP A 71 2.51 18.25 -4.86
C ASP A 71 1.00 18.47 -4.88
N ASN A 72 0.40 18.58 -6.07
CA ASN A 72 -1.06 18.67 -6.22
C ASN A 72 -1.74 17.38 -5.75
N VAL A 73 -1.17 16.19 -6.01
CA VAL A 73 -1.69 14.93 -5.47
C VAL A 73 -1.55 14.92 -3.95
N ARG A 74 -0.41 15.36 -3.41
CA ARG A 74 -0.23 15.49 -1.95
C ARG A 74 -1.27 16.42 -1.33
N ASN A 75 -1.62 17.51 -1.99
CA ASN A 75 -2.66 18.41 -1.51
C ASN A 75 -4.03 17.74 -1.50
N VAL A 76 -4.35 16.90 -2.49
CA VAL A 76 -5.59 16.11 -2.49
C VAL A 76 -5.62 15.07 -1.37
N LEU A 77 -4.52 14.34 -1.18
CA LEU A 77 -4.42 13.33 -0.12
C LEU A 77 -4.45 13.93 1.30
N ASN A 78 -4.12 15.21 1.45
CA ASN A 78 -4.22 15.95 2.71
C ASN A 78 -5.50 16.81 2.80
N ASP A 79 -6.48 16.55 1.91
CA ASP A 79 -7.76 17.27 1.83
C ASP A 79 -7.63 18.81 1.68
N LYS A 80 -6.49 19.29 1.17
CA LYS A 80 -6.25 20.71 0.84
C LYS A 80 -6.79 21.09 -0.54
N GLN A 81 -7.07 20.09 -1.38
CA GLN A 81 -7.59 20.25 -2.73
C GLN A 81 -8.54 19.10 -3.07
N LYS A 82 -9.55 19.34 -3.91
CA LYS A 82 -10.55 18.32 -4.24
C LYS A 82 -10.08 17.29 -5.27
N SER A 83 -9.27 17.72 -6.25
CA SER A 83 -8.83 16.88 -7.37
C SER A 83 -7.48 17.37 -7.91
N ALA A 84 -6.73 16.53 -8.61
CA ALA A 84 -5.47 16.91 -9.27
C ALA A 84 -5.37 16.22 -10.64
N TYR A 85 -4.90 16.96 -11.64
CA TYR A 85 -4.73 16.48 -13.01
C TYR A 85 -6.02 15.91 -13.65
N GLY A 86 -7.20 16.37 -13.20
CA GLY A 86 -8.50 15.89 -13.68
C GLY A 86 -9.02 14.63 -12.96
N TYR A 87 -8.33 14.16 -11.92
CA TYR A 87 -8.67 12.94 -11.19
C TYR A 87 -8.77 13.16 -9.69
N PHE A 88 -9.40 12.21 -9.00
CA PHE A 88 -9.44 12.13 -7.55
C PHE A 88 -8.37 11.15 -7.07
N TRP A 89 -7.92 11.32 -5.82
CA TRP A 89 -6.77 10.60 -5.29
C TRP A 89 -7.00 10.18 -3.84
N LYS A 90 -6.69 8.92 -3.52
CA LYS A 90 -6.78 8.34 -2.17
C LYS A 90 -5.64 7.38 -1.90
N TYR A 91 -5.34 7.12 -0.63
CA TYR A 91 -4.48 5.99 -0.29
C TYR A 91 -5.21 4.67 -0.57
N SER A 92 -4.49 3.65 -1.05
CA SER A 92 -5.08 2.36 -1.40
C SER A 92 -5.78 1.70 -0.20
N MET A 93 -5.28 1.90 1.02
CA MET A 93 -5.94 1.38 2.22
C MET A 93 -7.32 2.01 2.42
N GLU A 94 -7.42 3.33 2.30
CA GLU A 94 -8.70 4.06 2.42
C GLU A 94 -9.72 3.64 1.36
N ALA A 95 -9.26 3.36 0.14
CA ALA A 95 -10.12 2.92 -0.96
C ALA A 95 -10.62 1.47 -0.80
N LYS A 96 -9.80 0.58 -0.23
CA LYS A 96 -10.12 -0.86 -0.09
C LYS A 96 -11.02 -1.17 1.11
N ASP A 97 -10.92 -0.40 2.18
CA ASP A 97 -11.71 -0.64 3.40
C ASP A 97 -13.18 -0.17 3.31
N GLY A 98 -13.61 0.39 2.16
CA GLY A 98 -14.94 0.97 2.03
C GLY A 98 -15.20 2.10 3.03
N LEU A 99 -14.14 2.64 3.63
CA LEU A 99 -14.22 3.74 4.57
C LEU A 99 -14.83 4.93 3.81
N PRO A 100 -15.87 5.57 4.36
CA PRO A 100 -16.52 6.68 3.69
C PRO A 100 -15.46 7.72 3.36
N LEU A 101 -15.48 8.19 2.09
CA LEU A 101 -14.69 9.31 1.61
C LEU A 101 -14.62 10.38 2.73
N PRO A 102 -13.45 10.95 3.02
CA PRO A 102 -13.23 11.76 4.21
C PRO A 102 -14.36 12.77 4.36
N ARG A 103 -15.07 12.65 5.50
CA ARG A 103 -16.19 13.47 6.01
C ARG A 103 -16.60 14.64 5.11
N LEU A 104 -17.12 14.34 3.93
CA LEU A 104 -17.76 15.32 3.06
C LEU A 104 -19.14 14.75 2.78
N ARG A 105 -20.15 15.41 3.35
CA ARG A 105 -21.54 15.05 3.08
C ARG A 105 -21.76 15.17 1.57
N ALA A 106 -22.43 14.19 1.00
CA ALA A 106 -22.79 14.17 -0.43
C ALA A 106 -23.52 15.45 -0.92
N SER A 107 -23.92 16.36 -0.04
CA SER A 107 -24.46 17.69 -0.34
C SER A 107 -23.44 18.72 -0.83
N GLU A 108 -22.12 18.47 -0.73
CA GLU A 108 -21.08 19.47 -1.05
C GLU A 108 -20.46 19.31 -2.46
N TRP A 109 -21.01 18.42 -3.28
CA TRP A 109 -20.71 18.32 -4.71
C TRP A 109 -21.46 19.41 -5.48
N HIS A 110 -20.93 20.63 -5.46
CA HIS A 110 -21.27 21.64 -6.47
C HIS A 110 -19.97 22.01 -7.21
N TRP A 111 -20.08 22.04 -8.54
CA TRP A 111 -19.02 22.20 -9.55
C TRP A 111 -18.26 23.51 -9.41
#